data_AF-A0A1H0X2Y6-F1
#
_entry.id   AF-A0A1H0X2Y6-F1
#
_cell.length_a   1.000
_cell.length_b   1.000
_cell.length_c   1.000
_cell.angle_alpha   90.00
_cell.angle_beta   90.00
_cell.angle_gamma   90.00
#
_symmetry.space_group_name_H-M   'P 1'
#
loop_
_entity.id
_entity.type
_entity.pdbx_description
1 polymer ?
#
loop_
_entity_poly.entity_id
_entity_poly.type
_entity_poly.pdbx_seq_one_letter_code
_entity_poly.pdbx_strand_id
1 'polypeptide(L)'
;MLTPSRLTLARTRRGLTVAELAHKSGVQARAIGEYERGVRTPLPATVESLAGALGFPTGFLMADEPPRPQNAPPDEQVTAAAQLAIEFNGWLERLFVLPQPDLPPPRTSPQGTRDAWRLADWPAPNMVQLLESHGVRVFSLPVDCAGHEAFCCWHNGTPLLFLDPSSTPEQARFDAAVQLAVLLGHDEPREFAAEFLMPQRQLPGTDHRHWHVGREQFTRWANVHSLVEGGMTRRESSKLLTKVFRVLRENGTTPAHVAKALHLGLEELNGMVFGLVLTALPGGGEPGPGGRARLTLVH
;
A
#
# COMPACT_ATOMS: atom_id res chain seq x y z
N MET A 1 2.83 -2.07 29.78
CA MET A 1 4.25 -2.50 29.78
C MET A 1 4.73 -2.51 28.33
N LEU A 2 6.04 -2.55 28.06
CA LEU A 2 6.54 -2.67 26.68
C LEU A 2 6.18 -4.04 26.12
N THR A 3 5.65 -4.09 24.91
CA THR A 3 5.41 -5.31 24.14
C THR A 3 6.65 -5.60 23.28
N PRO A 4 7.38 -6.72 23.51
CA PRO A 4 8.65 -6.99 22.83
C PRO A 4 8.57 -6.96 21.30
N SER A 5 7.52 -7.54 20.73
CA SER A 5 7.27 -7.58 19.29
C SER A 5 7.04 -6.20 18.67
N ARG A 6 6.50 -5.23 19.42
CA ARG A 6 6.34 -3.84 18.98
C ARG A 6 7.67 -3.12 18.85
N LEU A 7 8.62 -3.42 19.75
CA LEU A 7 9.98 -2.90 19.63
C LEU A 7 10.66 -3.46 18.39
N THR A 8 10.57 -4.79 18.19
CA THR A 8 11.09 -5.44 16.98
C THR A 8 10.46 -4.85 15.72
N LEU A 9 9.12 -4.72 15.68
CA LEU A 9 8.38 -4.15 14.56
C LEU A 9 8.82 -2.72 14.23
N ALA A 10 8.90 -1.84 15.23
CA ALA A 10 9.33 -0.46 15.02
C ALA A 10 10.78 -0.41 14.50
N ARG A 11 11.66 -1.26 15.03
CA ARG A 11 13.06 -1.33 14.62
C ARG A 11 13.20 -1.81 13.17
N THR A 12 12.57 -2.94 12.82
CA THR A 12 12.65 -3.51 11.47
C THR A 12 11.97 -2.60 10.45
N ARG A 13 10.85 -1.95 10.81
CA ARG A 13 10.20 -0.93 9.97
C ARG A 13 11.15 0.22 9.60
N ARG A 14 12.06 0.60 10.49
CA ARG A 14 13.07 1.65 10.25
C ARG A 14 14.33 1.14 9.54
N GLY A 15 14.39 -0.15 9.20
CA GLY A 15 15.57 -0.78 8.61
C GLY A 15 16.78 -0.79 9.55
N LEU A 16 16.58 -0.67 10.86
CA LEU A 16 17.68 -0.55 11.83
C LEU A 16 18.10 -1.92 12.36
N THR A 17 19.40 -2.11 12.49
CA THR A 17 19.99 -3.15 13.34
C THR A 17 19.87 -2.78 14.82
N VAL A 18 20.01 -3.77 15.70
CA VAL A 18 20.04 -3.54 17.16
C VAL A 18 21.18 -2.58 17.55
N ALA A 19 22.32 -2.65 16.86
CA ALA A 19 23.46 -1.77 17.10
C ALA A 19 23.19 -0.32 16.68
N GLU A 20 22.51 -0.10 15.56
CA GLU A 20 22.13 1.25 15.11
C GLU A 20 21.06 1.86 16.02
N LEU A 21 20.08 1.06 16.46
CA LEU A 21 19.10 1.53 17.44
C LEU A 21 19.77 1.86 18.79
N ALA A 22 20.75 1.06 19.22
CA ALA A 22 21.52 1.34 20.42
C ALA A 22 22.23 2.69 20.33
N HIS A 23 22.90 2.95 19.21
CA HIS A 23 23.58 4.21 18.96
C HIS A 23 22.60 5.40 18.96
N LYS A 24 21.44 5.27 18.28
CA LYS A 24 20.44 6.34 18.18
C LYS A 24 19.72 6.63 19.50
N SER A 25 19.43 5.60 20.30
CA SER A 25 18.65 5.73 21.55
C SER A 25 19.52 5.92 22.81
N GLY A 26 20.83 5.77 22.71
CA GLY A 26 21.73 5.77 23.86
C GLY A 26 21.55 4.56 24.80
N VAL A 27 20.77 3.55 24.39
CA VAL A 27 20.54 2.31 25.15
C VAL A 27 21.54 1.25 24.70
N GLN A 28 22.03 0.42 25.62
CA GLN A 28 22.98 -0.63 25.27
C GLN A 28 22.36 -1.68 24.32
N ALA A 29 23.07 -2.06 23.26
CA ALA A 29 22.61 -3.04 22.27
C ALA A 29 22.18 -4.38 22.89
N ARG A 30 22.94 -4.85 23.90
CA ARG A 30 22.57 -6.05 24.66
C ARG A 30 21.20 -5.90 25.34
N ALA A 31 20.94 -4.76 25.96
CA ALA A 31 19.68 -4.50 26.64
C ALA A 31 18.52 -4.46 25.63
N ILE A 32 18.70 -3.84 24.46
CA ILE A 32 17.70 -3.86 23.37
C ILE A 32 17.38 -5.29 22.95
N GLY A 33 18.40 -6.13 22.72
CA GLY A 33 18.17 -7.54 22.38
C GLY A 33 17.49 -8.34 23.50
N GLU A 34 17.73 -8.01 24.76
CA GLU A 34 17.00 -8.58 25.91
C GLU A 34 15.55 -8.08 25.97
N TYR A 35 15.28 -6.82 25.58
CA TYR A 35 13.93 -6.25 25.50
C TYR A 35 13.12 -6.88 24.36
N GLU A 36 13.69 -7.02 23.16
CA GLU A 36 13.02 -7.65 22.00
C GLU A 36 12.69 -9.13 22.24
N ARG A 37 13.47 -9.83 23.07
CA ARG A 37 13.18 -11.21 23.50
C ARG A 37 12.26 -11.30 24.71
N GLY A 38 11.87 -10.18 25.31
CA GLY A 38 11.07 -10.15 26.55
C GLY A 38 11.78 -10.67 27.79
N VAL A 39 13.12 -10.80 27.76
CA VAL A 39 13.93 -11.27 28.90
C VAL A 39 14.05 -10.20 29.97
N ARG A 40 14.01 -8.92 29.56
CA ARG A 40 14.12 -7.77 30.45
C ARG A 40 13.02 -6.76 30.13
N THR A 41 12.54 -6.05 31.15
CA THR A 41 11.61 -4.93 30.97
C THR A 41 12.36 -3.59 31.08
N PRO A 42 12.20 -2.67 30.11
CA PRO A 42 12.81 -1.34 30.17
C PRO A 42 12.10 -0.43 31.19
N LEU A 43 12.84 0.54 31.73
CA LEU A 43 12.26 1.63 32.53
C LEU A 43 11.47 2.60 31.63
N PRO A 44 10.51 3.38 32.16
CA PRO A 44 9.73 4.34 31.36
C PRO A 44 10.61 5.31 30.55
N ALA A 45 11.66 5.87 31.16
CA ALA A 45 12.61 6.75 30.46
C ALA A 45 13.35 6.05 29.30
N THR A 46 13.61 4.73 29.43
CA THR A 46 14.20 3.93 28.35
C THR A 46 13.21 3.72 27.21
N VAL A 47 11.93 3.50 27.52
CA VAL A 47 10.86 3.39 26.52
C VAL A 47 10.71 4.71 25.74
N GLU A 48 10.74 5.86 26.42
CA GLU A 48 10.72 7.18 25.79
C GLU A 48 11.91 7.40 24.85
N SER A 49 13.12 7.02 25.28
CA SER A 49 14.31 7.14 24.44
C SER A 49 14.24 6.26 23.18
N LEU A 50 13.79 5.01 23.33
CA LEU A 50 13.59 4.08 22.21
C LEU A 50 12.52 4.59 21.25
N ALA A 51 11.38 5.03 21.77
CA ALA A 51 10.27 5.59 20.99
C ALA A 51 10.71 6.81 20.18
N GLY A 52 11.44 7.74 20.81
CA GLY A 52 12.00 8.92 20.16
C GLY A 52 12.98 8.56 19.04
N ALA A 53 13.91 7.64 19.30
CA ALA A 53 14.89 7.18 18.30
C ALA A 53 14.24 6.45 17.10
N LEU A 54 13.12 5.77 17.34
CA LEU A 54 12.35 5.05 16.32
C LEU A 54 11.32 5.94 15.60
N GLY A 55 11.03 7.14 16.11
CA GLY A 55 10.00 8.02 15.54
C GLY A 55 8.58 7.47 15.68
N PHE A 56 8.30 6.74 16.77
CA PHE A 56 6.96 6.26 17.10
C PHE A 56 6.49 6.85 18.44
N PRO A 57 5.18 7.07 18.64
CA PRO A 57 4.64 7.35 19.97
C PRO A 57 5.00 6.25 20.97
N THR A 58 5.24 6.58 22.23
CA THR A 58 5.49 5.57 23.29
C THR A 58 4.36 4.55 23.41
N GLY A 59 3.12 4.98 23.19
CA GLY A 59 1.94 4.11 23.14
C GLY A 59 2.03 3.00 22.10
N PHE A 60 2.78 3.20 20.99
CA PHE A 60 3.01 2.16 19.99
C PHE A 60 3.76 0.96 20.57
N LEU A 61 4.81 1.24 21.36
CA LEU A 61 5.64 0.21 21.98
C LEU A 61 4.92 -0.56 23.10
N MET A 62 3.76 -0.07 23.51
CA MET A 62 2.93 -0.65 24.58
C MET A 62 1.62 -1.22 24.06
N ALA A 63 1.36 -1.12 22.75
CA ALA A 63 0.16 -1.65 22.12
C ALA A 63 0.19 -3.19 22.07
N ASP A 64 -0.95 -3.78 21.72
CA ASP A 64 -1.10 -5.23 21.56
C ASP A 64 -0.15 -5.80 20.51
N GLU A 65 0.10 -7.10 20.56
CA GLU A 65 0.94 -7.82 19.59
C GLU A 65 0.54 -7.45 18.15
N PRO A 66 1.49 -7.12 17.26
CA PRO A 66 1.17 -6.76 15.89
C PRO A 66 0.60 -7.97 15.13
N PRO A 67 -0.30 -7.74 14.17
CA PRO A 67 -0.88 -8.80 13.38
C PRO A 67 0.20 -9.51 12.56
N ARG A 68 -0.01 -10.78 12.24
CA ARG A 68 0.92 -11.56 11.41
C ARG A 68 0.31 -11.79 10.02
N PRO A 69 0.94 -11.29 8.94
CA PRO A 69 0.54 -11.63 7.58
C PRO A 69 0.87 -13.09 7.27
N GLN A 70 -0.04 -13.77 6.57
CA GLN A 70 0.19 -15.08 5.98
C GLN A 70 0.82 -14.88 4.60
N ASN A 71 1.88 -15.63 4.28
CA ASN A 71 2.70 -15.44 3.08
C ASN A 71 3.38 -14.06 3.05
N ALA A 72 3.94 -13.65 4.20
CA ALA A 72 4.73 -12.43 4.31
C ALA A 72 5.96 -12.49 3.39
N PRO A 73 6.40 -11.34 2.84
CA PRO A 73 7.66 -11.28 2.12
C PRO A 73 8.82 -11.60 3.08
N PRO A 74 9.95 -12.13 2.58
CA PRO A 74 11.10 -12.45 3.43
C PRO A 74 11.77 -11.21 4.03
N ASP A 75 11.56 -10.05 3.43
CA ASP A 75 12.10 -8.78 3.90
C ASP A 75 11.37 -8.31 5.18
N GLU A 76 12.13 -8.07 6.25
CA GLU A 76 11.59 -7.69 7.56
C GLU A 76 11.00 -6.27 7.57
N GLN A 77 11.55 -5.34 6.81
CA GLN A 77 11.08 -3.95 6.75
C GLN A 77 9.75 -3.87 5.97
N VAL A 78 9.66 -4.61 4.86
CA VAL A 78 8.44 -4.73 4.07
C VAL A 78 7.36 -5.48 4.85
N THR A 79 7.73 -6.56 5.55
CA THR A 79 6.80 -7.28 6.44
C THR A 79 6.27 -6.35 7.53
N ALA A 80 7.14 -5.56 8.15
CA ALA A 80 6.74 -4.58 9.16
C ALA A 80 5.75 -3.55 8.60
N ALA A 81 5.97 -3.03 7.39
CA ALA A 81 5.02 -2.14 6.72
C ALA A 81 3.66 -2.82 6.49
N ALA A 82 3.65 -4.10 6.10
CA ALA A 82 2.42 -4.87 5.95
C ALA A 82 1.66 -5.02 7.29
N GLN A 83 2.37 -5.27 8.40
CA GLN A 83 1.76 -5.38 9.72
C GLN A 83 1.05 -4.07 10.12
N LEU A 84 1.69 -2.91 9.88
CA LEU A 84 1.07 -1.61 10.14
C LEU A 84 -0.17 -1.36 9.27
N ALA A 85 -0.13 -1.75 8.00
CA ALA A 85 -1.28 -1.60 7.11
C ALA A 85 -2.43 -2.54 7.49
N ILE A 86 -2.13 -3.74 8.00
CA ILE A 86 -3.14 -4.65 8.53
C ILE A 86 -3.81 -4.05 9.77
N GLU A 87 -3.06 -3.43 10.68
CA GLU A 87 -3.63 -2.72 11.83
C GLU A 87 -4.53 -1.57 11.40
N PHE A 88 -4.10 -0.82 10.40
CA PHE A 88 -4.91 0.23 9.80
C PHE A 88 -6.20 -0.33 9.18
N ASN A 89 -6.12 -1.44 8.42
CA ASN A 89 -7.30 -2.11 7.88
C ASN A 89 -8.25 -2.58 8.99
N GLY A 90 -7.73 -3.19 10.06
CA GLY A 90 -8.55 -3.60 11.20
C GLY A 90 -9.23 -2.43 11.90
N TRP A 91 -8.60 -1.24 11.92
CA TRP A 91 -9.24 -0.01 12.38
C TRP A 91 -10.34 0.47 11.43
N LEU A 92 -10.13 0.39 10.12
CA LEU A 92 -11.15 0.71 9.12
C LEU A 92 -12.38 -0.20 9.25
N GLU A 93 -12.18 -1.50 9.42
CA GLU A 93 -13.27 -2.49 9.53
C GLU A 93 -14.14 -2.30 10.77
N ARG A 94 -13.61 -1.65 11.82
CA ARG A 94 -14.42 -1.25 12.99
C ARG A 94 -15.34 -0.05 12.70
N LEU A 95 -15.04 0.73 11.68
CA LEU A 95 -15.74 1.98 11.35
C LEU A 95 -16.59 1.88 10.09
N PHE A 96 -16.23 1.00 9.17
CA PHE A 96 -16.84 0.88 7.85
C PHE A 96 -17.13 -0.58 7.50
N VAL A 97 -18.26 -0.79 6.81
CA VAL A 97 -18.51 -2.05 6.10
C VAL A 97 -17.76 -1.99 4.78
N LEU A 98 -16.71 -2.79 4.66
CA LEU A 98 -15.86 -2.88 3.47
C LEU A 98 -16.30 -4.04 2.57
N PRO A 99 -15.99 -3.99 1.24
CA PRO A 99 -16.28 -5.11 0.34
C PRO A 99 -15.63 -6.40 0.85
N GLN A 100 -16.43 -7.48 0.88
CA GLN A 100 -15.95 -8.79 1.27
C GLN A 100 -15.14 -9.42 0.13
N PRO A 101 -14.13 -10.26 0.44
CA PRO A 101 -13.36 -10.97 -0.58
C PRO A 101 -14.25 -11.83 -1.49
N ASP A 102 -14.19 -11.56 -2.78
CA ASP A 102 -14.96 -12.25 -3.84
C ASP A 102 -14.02 -12.62 -4.99
N LEU A 103 -13.01 -13.43 -4.65
CA LEU A 103 -12.07 -13.98 -5.62
C LEU A 103 -12.62 -15.29 -6.20
N PRO A 104 -12.44 -15.55 -7.50
CA PRO A 104 -12.76 -16.85 -8.09
C PRO A 104 -12.00 -17.99 -7.41
N PRO A 105 -12.45 -19.25 -7.59
CA PRO A 105 -11.74 -20.41 -7.05
C PRO A 105 -10.25 -20.43 -7.44
N PRO A 106 -9.38 -21.03 -6.63
CA PRO A 106 -7.96 -21.16 -6.95
C PRO A 106 -7.73 -21.77 -8.34
N ARG A 107 -6.71 -21.29 -9.04
CA ARG A 107 -6.29 -21.69 -10.39
C ARG A 107 -7.34 -21.44 -11.49
N THR A 108 -8.34 -20.59 -11.23
CA THR A 108 -9.25 -20.10 -12.29
C THR A 108 -8.43 -19.36 -13.37
N SER A 109 -8.66 -19.65 -14.65
CA SER A 109 -7.92 -19.05 -15.77
C SER A 109 -8.13 -17.53 -15.87
N PRO A 110 -7.28 -16.79 -16.62
CA PRO A 110 -7.49 -15.37 -16.87
C PRO A 110 -8.89 -15.08 -17.43
N GLN A 111 -9.29 -15.77 -18.50
CA GLN A 111 -10.63 -15.63 -19.07
C GLN A 111 -11.73 -16.02 -18.07
N GLY A 112 -11.58 -17.13 -17.33
CA GLY A 112 -12.56 -17.54 -16.33
C GLY A 112 -12.72 -16.51 -15.20
N THR A 113 -11.63 -15.84 -14.81
CA THR A 113 -11.65 -14.74 -13.83
C THR A 113 -12.41 -13.54 -14.39
N ARG A 114 -12.16 -13.19 -15.66
CA ARG A 114 -12.89 -12.11 -16.34
C ARG A 114 -14.38 -12.42 -16.46
N ASP A 115 -14.73 -13.65 -16.82
CA ASP A 115 -16.12 -14.11 -16.94
C ASP A 115 -16.83 -14.09 -15.58
N ALA A 116 -16.16 -14.58 -14.51
CA ALA A 116 -16.68 -14.54 -13.14
C ALA A 116 -16.96 -13.11 -12.67
N TRP A 117 -16.09 -12.17 -13.02
CA TRP A 117 -16.23 -10.75 -12.71
C TRP A 117 -17.03 -9.95 -13.77
N ARG A 118 -17.59 -10.63 -14.78
CA ARG A 118 -18.39 -10.04 -15.86
C ARG A 118 -17.67 -8.89 -16.57
N LEU A 119 -16.36 -9.02 -16.75
CA LEU A 119 -15.56 -8.07 -17.51
C LEU A 119 -15.81 -8.27 -19.00
N ALA A 120 -16.16 -7.18 -19.69
CA ALA A 120 -16.25 -7.17 -21.15
C ALA A 120 -14.88 -7.50 -21.78
N ASP A 121 -14.82 -7.96 -23.03
CA ASP A 121 -13.57 -8.43 -23.64
C ASP A 121 -12.45 -7.36 -23.79
N TRP A 122 -12.72 -6.08 -23.50
CA TRP A 122 -11.78 -4.95 -23.55
C TRP A 122 -10.57 -5.06 -22.61
N PRO A 123 -9.52 -4.25 -22.79
CA PRO A 123 -8.45 -4.16 -21.79
C PRO A 123 -9.04 -3.99 -20.39
N ALA A 124 -8.43 -4.63 -19.39
CA ALA A 124 -8.96 -4.59 -18.03
C ALA A 124 -9.23 -3.14 -17.58
N PRO A 125 -10.19 -2.89 -16.68
CA PRO A 125 -10.38 -1.55 -16.12
C PRO A 125 -9.22 -1.19 -15.18
N ASN A 126 -9.39 -0.15 -14.38
CA ASN A 126 -8.42 0.21 -13.33
C ASN A 126 -8.23 -0.96 -12.35
N MET A 127 -7.03 -1.52 -12.28
CA MET A 127 -6.72 -2.73 -11.51
C MET A 127 -6.87 -2.49 -10.01
N VAL A 128 -6.41 -1.36 -9.50
CA VAL A 128 -6.56 -1.03 -8.06
C VAL A 128 -8.04 -1.05 -7.67
N GLN A 129 -8.88 -0.37 -8.43
CA GLN A 129 -10.31 -0.25 -8.13
C GLN A 129 -11.07 -1.56 -8.37
N LEU A 130 -10.67 -2.33 -9.38
CA LEU A 130 -11.24 -3.65 -9.66
C LEU A 130 -10.99 -4.60 -8.48
N LEU A 131 -9.74 -4.68 -8.04
CA LEU A 131 -9.35 -5.51 -6.90
C LEU A 131 -10.07 -5.07 -5.62
N GLU A 132 -10.17 -3.77 -5.36
CA GLU A 132 -10.94 -3.23 -4.23
C GLU A 132 -12.42 -3.61 -4.28
N SER A 133 -13.05 -3.59 -5.47
CA SER A 133 -14.45 -3.98 -5.61
C SER A 133 -14.70 -5.47 -5.35
N HIS A 134 -13.68 -6.32 -5.51
CA HIS A 134 -13.71 -7.75 -5.18
C HIS A 134 -13.09 -8.05 -3.80
N GLY A 135 -12.97 -7.04 -2.94
CA GLY A 135 -12.61 -7.21 -1.54
C GLY A 135 -11.11 -7.33 -1.24
N VAL A 136 -10.23 -7.13 -2.22
CA VAL A 136 -8.78 -7.00 -1.99
C VAL A 136 -8.48 -5.61 -1.42
N ARG A 137 -7.71 -5.55 -0.34
CA ARG A 137 -7.25 -4.28 0.24
C ARG A 137 -5.95 -3.87 -0.43
N VAL A 138 -5.95 -2.76 -1.15
CA VAL A 138 -4.77 -2.29 -1.87
C VAL A 138 -4.15 -1.12 -1.12
N PHE A 139 -2.87 -1.26 -0.77
CA PHE A 139 -2.04 -0.26 -0.09
C PHE A 139 -0.80 0.07 -0.92
N SER A 140 -0.19 1.22 -0.64
CA SER A 140 1.15 1.54 -1.14
C SER A 140 2.18 1.12 -0.11
N LEU A 141 3.34 0.66 -0.56
CA LEU A 141 4.49 0.60 0.31
C LEU A 141 4.97 2.02 0.66
N PRO A 142 5.51 2.23 1.87
CA PRO A 142 6.22 3.45 2.20
C PRO A 142 7.42 3.70 1.28
N VAL A 143 7.80 4.97 1.10
CA VAL A 143 8.87 5.38 0.17
C VAL A 143 10.24 4.83 0.58
N ASP A 144 10.48 4.61 1.87
CA ASP A 144 11.70 3.96 2.38
C ASP A 144 11.71 2.43 2.18
N CYS A 145 10.61 1.86 1.68
CA CYS A 145 10.52 0.51 1.13
C CYS A 145 10.40 0.54 -0.41
N ALA A 146 10.78 1.65 -1.06
CA ALA A 146 10.75 1.75 -2.52
C ALA A 146 11.75 0.80 -3.18
N GLY A 147 11.40 0.30 -4.37
CA GLY A 147 12.23 -0.62 -5.13
C GLY A 147 12.12 -2.10 -4.69
N HIS A 148 11.31 -2.37 -3.66
CA HIS A 148 10.86 -3.74 -3.38
C HIS A 148 9.71 -4.10 -4.33
N GLU A 149 9.67 -5.34 -4.84
CA GLU A 149 8.57 -5.78 -5.72
C GLU A 149 7.22 -5.73 -4.98
N ALA A 150 6.16 -5.42 -5.72
CA ALA A 150 4.81 -5.54 -5.19
C ALA A 150 4.53 -6.97 -4.74
N PHE A 151 3.76 -7.14 -3.66
CA PHE A 151 3.41 -8.46 -3.14
C PHE A 151 1.99 -8.46 -2.56
N CYS A 152 1.44 -9.66 -2.38
CA CYS A 152 0.19 -9.87 -1.67
C CYS A 152 0.38 -10.79 -0.46
N CYS A 153 -0.48 -10.63 0.55
CA CYS A 153 -0.54 -11.51 1.70
C CYS A 153 -2.00 -11.66 2.17
N TRP A 154 -2.24 -12.64 3.03
CA TRP A 154 -3.56 -12.85 3.64
C TRP A 154 -3.54 -12.49 5.12
N HIS A 155 -4.62 -11.89 5.60
CA HIS A 155 -4.84 -11.72 7.03
C HIS A 155 -6.33 -11.92 7.36
N ASN A 156 -6.62 -12.87 8.26
CA ASN A 156 -7.98 -13.19 8.71
C ASN A 156 -9.00 -13.35 7.56
N GLY A 157 -8.60 -14.01 6.46
CA GLY A 157 -9.45 -14.22 5.29
C GLY A 157 -9.56 -13.04 4.33
N THR A 158 -8.95 -11.88 4.65
CA THR A 158 -8.90 -10.73 3.74
C THR A 158 -7.58 -10.73 2.96
N PRO A 159 -7.60 -10.66 1.62
CA PRO A 159 -6.40 -10.50 0.80
C PRO A 159 -5.96 -9.03 0.79
N LEU A 160 -4.67 -8.80 0.99
CA LEU A 160 -4.02 -7.50 0.92
C LEU A 160 -3.00 -7.48 -0.21
N LEU A 161 -2.94 -6.37 -0.93
CA LEU A 161 -2.00 -6.09 -2.01
C LEU A 161 -1.20 -4.83 -1.66
N PHE A 162 0.11 -4.92 -1.78
CA PHE A 162 1.05 -3.82 -1.54
C PHE A 162 1.78 -3.47 -2.83
N LEU A 163 1.59 -2.25 -3.31
CA LEU A 163 2.23 -1.76 -4.53
C LEU A 163 3.45 -0.90 -4.21
N ASP A 164 4.52 -1.05 -5.01
CA ASP A 164 5.74 -0.25 -4.87
C ASP A 164 5.52 1.19 -5.33
N PRO A 165 5.74 2.22 -4.48
CA PRO A 165 5.55 3.61 -4.86
C PRO A 165 6.47 4.09 -5.99
N SER A 166 7.57 3.40 -6.27
CA SER A 166 8.55 3.79 -7.29
C SER A 166 8.24 3.29 -8.71
N SER A 167 7.34 2.31 -8.85
CA SER A 167 6.97 1.75 -10.15
C SER A 167 6.28 2.76 -11.07
N THR A 168 6.52 2.64 -12.37
CA THR A 168 5.74 3.40 -13.36
C THR A 168 4.26 3.02 -13.29
N PRO A 169 3.34 3.88 -13.76
CA PRO A 169 1.91 3.56 -13.77
C PRO A 169 1.56 2.23 -14.47
N GLU A 170 2.24 1.90 -15.56
CA GLU A 170 2.06 0.65 -16.30
C GLU A 170 2.58 -0.54 -15.50
N GLN A 171 3.78 -0.41 -14.91
CA GLN A 171 4.37 -1.46 -14.11
C GLN A 171 3.51 -1.76 -12.87
N ALA A 172 3.04 -0.73 -12.16
CA ALA A 172 2.16 -0.89 -11.00
C ALA A 172 0.84 -1.62 -11.36
N ARG A 173 0.30 -1.34 -12.55
CA ARG A 173 -0.89 -2.00 -13.07
C ARG A 173 -0.62 -3.47 -13.42
N PHE A 174 0.52 -3.75 -14.06
CA PHE A 174 0.95 -5.10 -14.37
C PHE A 174 1.19 -5.91 -13.09
N ASP A 175 1.89 -5.32 -12.13
CA ASP A 175 2.15 -5.92 -10.82
C ASP A 175 0.85 -6.25 -10.07
N ALA A 176 -0.14 -5.36 -10.09
CA ALA A 176 -1.45 -5.66 -9.51
C ALA A 176 -2.11 -6.90 -10.14
N ALA A 177 -1.97 -7.09 -11.46
CA ALA A 177 -2.48 -8.27 -12.16
C ALA A 177 -1.65 -9.53 -11.87
N VAL A 178 -0.32 -9.41 -11.74
CA VAL A 178 0.57 -10.50 -11.30
C VAL A 178 0.16 -10.96 -9.90
N GLN A 179 -0.05 -10.04 -8.98
CA GLN A 179 -0.44 -10.38 -7.61
C GLN A 179 -1.86 -10.96 -7.52
N LEU A 180 -2.79 -10.57 -8.41
CA LEU A 180 -4.05 -11.28 -8.54
C LEU A 180 -3.83 -12.76 -8.90
N ALA A 181 -2.93 -13.04 -9.85
CA ALA A 181 -2.61 -14.41 -10.22
C ALA A 181 -1.97 -15.20 -9.04
N VAL A 182 -1.11 -14.55 -8.26
CA VAL A 182 -0.51 -15.13 -7.04
C VAL A 182 -1.60 -15.43 -6.00
N LEU A 183 -2.55 -14.53 -5.77
CA LEU A 183 -3.70 -14.76 -4.87
C LEU A 183 -4.56 -15.95 -5.32
N LEU A 184 -4.69 -16.15 -6.63
CA LEU A 184 -5.38 -17.30 -7.22
C LEU A 184 -4.53 -18.58 -7.24
N GLY A 185 -3.25 -18.53 -6.86
CA GLY A 185 -2.37 -19.71 -6.77
C GLY A 185 -1.87 -20.22 -8.13
N HIS A 186 -1.64 -19.32 -9.09
CA HIS A 186 -1.02 -19.67 -10.37
C HIS A 186 0.50 -19.80 -10.27
N ASP A 187 1.06 -20.79 -10.97
CA ASP A 187 2.52 -21.02 -11.01
C ASP A 187 3.23 -20.07 -11.99
N GLU A 188 2.52 -19.56 -13.00
CA GLU A 188 3.00 -18.61 -14.02
C GLU A 188 2.22 -17.28 -13.95
N PRO A 189 2.38 -16.48 -12.87
CA PRO A 189 1.53 -15.32 -12.61
C PRO A 189 1.69 -14.18 -13.63
N ARG A 190 2.85 -14.09 -14.29
CA ARG A 190 3.10 -13.08 -15.33
C ARG A 190 2.35 -13.38 -16.63
N GLU A 191 2.26 -14.66 -17.01
CA GLU A 191 1.48 -15.08 -18.20
C GLU A 191 -0.01 -14.86 -17.96
N PHE A 192 -0.50 -15.22 -16.76
CA PHE A 192 -1.84 -14.89 -16.32
C PHE A 192 -2.11 -13.39 -16.44
N ALA A 193 -1.21 -12.55 -15.90
CA ALA A 193 -1.39 -11.10 -15.89
C ALA A 193 -1.48 -10.51 -17.30
N ALA A 194 -0.64 -10.98 -18.23
CA ALA A 194 -0.67 -10.53 -19.62
C ALA A 194 -2.02 -10.84 -20.30
N GLU A 195 -2.48 -12.09 -20.21
CA GLU A 195 -3.78 -12.50 -20.79
C GLU A 195 -4.96 -11.82 -20.09
N PHE A 196 -4.90 -11.69 -18.76
CA PHE A 196 -5.95 -11.05 -17.98
C PHE A 196 -6.10 -9.57 -18.36
N LEU A 197 -5.00 -8.85 -18.52
CA LEU A 197 -5.01 -7.43 -18.87
C LEU A 197 -5.43 -7.21 -20.32
N MET A 198 -5.03 -8.10 -21.24
CA MET A 198 -5.29 -8.04 -22.67
C MET A 198 -5.67 -9.43 -23.22
N PRO A 199 -6.96 -9.78 -23.30
CA PRO A 199 -7.40 -11.10 -23.72
C PRO A 199 -6.98 -11.43 -25.16
N GLN A 200 -6.51 -12.66 -25.41
CA GLN A 200 -6.08 -13.11 -26.75
C GLN A 200 -7.15 -12.93 -27.84
N ARG A 201 -8.44 -13.01 -27.48
CA ARG A 201 -9.55 -12.79 -28.42
C ARG A 201 -9.53 -11.39 -29.04
N GLN A 202 -8.88 -10.43 -28.39
CA GLN A 202 -8.66 -9.08 -28.90
C GLN A 202 -7.38 -8.93 -29.73
N LEU A 203 -6.54 -9.96 -29.77
CA LEU A 203 -5.26 -9.97 -30.45
C LEU A 203 -5.19 -11.03 -31.57
N PRO A 204 -6.12 -11.02 -32.55
CA PRO A 204 -6.07 -11.97 -33.66
C PRO A 204 -4.74 -11.86 -34.42
N GLY A 205 -3.97 -12.95 -34.43
CA GLY A 205 -2.69 -13.05 -35.12
C GLY A 205 -1.45 -12.80 -34.28
N THR A 206 -1.57 -12.54 -32.96
CA THR A 206 -0.41 -12.48 -32.07
C THR A 206 -0.47 -13.52 -30.97
N ASP A 207 0.56 -14.34 -30.94
CA ASP A 207 0.86 -15.28 -29.87
C ASP A 207 1.78 -14.56 -28.86
N HIS A 208 1.72 -14.88 -27.57
CA HIS A 208 2.67 -14.39 -26.56
C HIS A 208 4.13 -14.76 -26.92
N ARG A 209 4.30 -15.73 -27.83
CA ARG A 209 5.58 -16.15 -28.41
C ARG A 209 5.99 -15.38 -29.68
N HIS A 210 5.08 -14.62 -30.30
CA HIS A 210 5.30 -13.86 -31.53
C HIS A 210 4.60 -12.50 -31.46
N TRP A 211 5.24 -11.54 -30.79
CA TRP A 211 4.72 -10.17 -30.67
C TRP A 211 5.05 -9.31 -31.90
N HIS A 212 4.33 -9.53 -32.99
CA HIS A 212 4.25 -8.58 -34.10
C HIS A 212 2.80 -8.12 -34.28
N VAL A 213 2.34 -7.21 -33.42
CA VAL A 213 1.17 -6.38 -33.75
C VAL A 213 1.68 -5.27 -34.67
N GLY A 214 1.16 -5.20 -35.90
CA GLY A 214 1.45 -4.08 -36.78
C GLY A 214 1.07 -2.76 -36.10
N ARG A 215 1.98 -1.77 -36.11
CA ARG A 215 1.82 -0.49 -35.40
C ARG A 215 0.48 0.19 -35.71
N GLU A 216 0.00 0.09 -36.95
CA GLU A 216 -1.30 0.60 -37.40
C GLU A 216 -2.49 -0.10 -36.73
N GLN A 217 -2.42 -1.42 -36.53
CA GLN A 217 -3.48 -2.23 -35.96
C GLN A 217 -3.63 -1.94 -34.45
N PHE A 218 -2.50 -1.81 -33.74
CA PHE A 218 -2.47 -1.36 -32.34
C PHE A 218 -3.05 0.05 -32.18
N THR A 219 -2.66 0.96 -33.08
CA THR A 219 -3.12 2.37 -33.07
C THR A 219 -4.63 2.48 -33.30
N ARG A 220 -5.19 1.58 -34.12
CA ARG A 220 -6.63 1.53 -34.40
C ARG A 220 -7.45 0.99 -33.23
N TRP A 221 -6.90 0.10 -32.41
CA TRP A 221 -7.59 -0.51 -31.27
C TRP A 221 -7.52 0.32 -30.00
N ALA A 222 -6.42 1.05 -29.77
CA ALA A 222 -6.21 1.79 -28.53
C ALA A 222 -6.91 3.17 -28.45
N ASN A 223 -7.87 3.48 -29.33
CA ASN A 223 -8.52 4.81 -29.42
C ASN A 223 -7.48 5.97 -29.45
N VAL A 224 -6.51 5.83 -30.35
CA VAL A 224 -5.33 6.70 -30.39
C VAL A 224 -5.62 8.03 -31.09
N HIS A 225 -6.15 8.98 -30.34
CA HIS A 225 -5.90 10.40 -30.61
C HIS A 225 -4.92 11.04 -29.61
N SER A 226 -4.37 10.26 -28.66
CA SER A 226 -3.49 10.79 -27.61
C SER A 226 -2.04 10.26 -27.64
N LEU A 227 -1.60 9.54 -28.68
CA LEU A 227 -0.17 9.21 -28.83
C LEU A 227 0.61 10.41 -29.39
N VAL A 228 0.62 11.50 -28.64
CA VAL A 228 1.82 12.33 -28.55
C VAL A 228 2.63 11.68 -27.43
N GLU A 229 3.66 10.91 -27.79
CA GLU A 229 4.68 10.36 -26.89
C GLU A 229 4.25 10.15 -25.41
N GLY A 230 3.51 9.09 -25.07
CA GLY A 230 3.08 8.95 -23.68
C GLY A 230 2.42 7.62 -23.33
N GLY A 231 2.98 6.92 -22.34
CA GLY A 231 2.32 5.82 -21.65
C GLY A 231 1.17 6.30 -20.75
N MET A 232 0.78 5.48 -19.78
CA MET A 232 -0.13 5.87 -18.71
C MET A 232 0.40 7.10 -17.97
N THR A 233 -0.27 8.24 -18.17
CA THR A 233 0.12 9.51 -17.55
C THR A 233 -0.14 9.56 -16.04
N ARG A 234 -0.96 8.65 -15.51
CA ARG A 234 -1.35 8.65 -14.11
C ARG A 234 -1.41 7.23 -13.53
N ARG A 235 -0.81 7.07 -12.36
CA ARG A 235 -0.92 5.87 -11.53
C ARG A 235 -2.35 5.66 -11.04
N GLU A 236 -2.77 4.40 -11.03
CA GLU A 236 -4.06 3.99 -10.50
C GLU A 236 -4.07 4.08 -8.96
N SER A 237 -5.13 4.68 -8.41
CA SER A 237 -5.25 4.94 -6.96
C SER A 237 -6.55 4.40 -6.39
N SER A 238 -6.51 4.12 -5.08
CA SER A 238 -7.65 3.61 -4.31
C SER A 238 -8.88 4.52 -4.38
N LYS A 239 -10.03 3.97 -4.78
CA LYS A 239 -11.33 4.64 -4.62
C LYS A 239 -11.93 4.39 -3.25
N LEU A 240 -11.65 3.22 -2.65
CA LEU A 240 -12.11 2.87 -1.32
C LEU A 240 -11.59 3.86 -0.28
N LEU A 241 -10.26 4.01 -0.18
CA LEU A 241 -9.62 4.91 0.78
C LEU A 241 -9.99 6.37 0.53
N THR A 242 -10.14 6.77 -0.74
CA THR A 242 -10.63 8.12 -1.10
C THR A 242 -12.01 8.39 -0.50
N LYS A 243 -12.95 7.44 -0.59
CA LYS A 243 -14.29 7.58 0.00
C LYS A 243 -14.23 7.57 1.53
N VAL A 244 -13.47 6.67 2.12
CA VAL A 244 -13.25 6.57 3.58
C VAL A 244 -12.74 7.90 4.12
N PHE A 245 -11.65 8.44 3.58
CA PHE A 245 -11.06 9.68 4.08
C PHE A 245 -11.98 10.89 3.88
N ARG A 246 -12.81 10.90 2.82
CA ARG A 246 -13.83 11.93 2.65
C ARG A 246 -14.85 11.89 3.79
N VAL A 247 -15.41 10.72 4.10
CA VAL A 247 -16.39 10.56 5.19
C VAL A 247 -15.77 10.89 6.55
N LEU A 248 -14.52 10.47 6.79
CA LEU A 248 -13.80 10.83 8.01
C LEU A 248 -13.65 12.35 8.16
N ARG A 249 -13.29 13.06 7.09
CA ARG A 249 -13.18 14.53 7.08
C ARG A 249 -14.52 15.22 7.33
N GLU A 250 -15.59 14.75 6.68
CA GLU A 250 -16.96 15.27 6.88
C GLU A 250 -17.42 15.14 8.34
N ASN A 251 -16.95 14.10 9.04
CA ASN A 251 -17.23 13.87 10.47
C ASN A 251 -16.21 14.53 11.42
N GLY A 252 -15.31 15.39 10.93
CA GLY A 252 -14.31 16.09 11.75
C GLY A 252 -13.12 15.21 12.20
N THR A 253 -12.98 13.99 11.68
CA THR A 253 -11.83 13.13 11.93
C THR A 253 -10.68 13.53 11.02
N THR A 254 -9.64 14.12 11.60
CA THR A 254 -8.41 14.48 10.87
C THR A 254 -7.48 13.28 10.74
N PRO A 255 -6.53 13.29 9.79
CA PRO A 255 -5.49 12.28 9.72
C PRO A 255 -4.67 12.13 11.01
N ALA A 256 -4.48 13.22 11.76
CA ALA A 256 -3.83 13.18 13.05
C ALA A 256 -4.64 12.39 14.10
N HIS A 257 -5.97 12.47 14.07
CA HIS A 257 -6.83 11.63 14.91
C HIS A 257 -6.67 10.15 14.56
N VAL A 258 -6.60 9.81 13.27
CA VAL A 258 -6.38 8.43 12.80
C VAL A 258 -5.02 7.91 13.25
N ALA A 259 -3.95 8.68 13.02
CA ALA A 259 -2.60 8.31 13.43
C ALA A 259 -2.51 8.11 14.96
N LYS A 260 -3.14 9.00 15.75
CA LYS A 260 -3.22 8.86 17.20
C LYS A 260 -3.96 7.59 17.64
N ALA A 261 -5.08 7.26 16.98
CA ALA A 261 -5.87 6.07 17.29
C ALA A 261 -5.14 4.76 17.00
N LEU A 262 -4.20 4.78 16.05
CA LEU A 262 -3.33 3.64 15.69
C LEU A 262 -1.99 3.66 16.42
N HIS A 263 -1.73 4.68 17.25
CA HIS A 263 -0.41 4.96 17.82
C HIS A 263 0.70 5.06 16.77
N LEU A 264 0.41 5.59 15.57
CA LEU A 264 1.37 5.76 14.49
C LEU A 264 1.82 7.21 14.34
N GLY A 265 3.00 7.39 13.74
CA GLY A 265 3.40 8.66 13.17
C GLY A 265 2.53 9.00 11.94
N LEU A 266 2.34 10.29 11.67
CA LEU A 266 1.54 10.74 10.53
C LEU A 266 2.19 10.37 9.19
N GLU A 267 3.52 10.32 9.14
CA GLU A 267 4.28 9.88 7.97
C GLU A 267 4.01 8.41 7.62
N GLU A 268 3.91 7.53 8.62
CA GLU A 268 3.56 6.12 8.40
C GLU A 268 2.17 5.99 7.77
N LEU A 269 1.19 6.69 8.33
CA LEU A 269 -0.17 6.67 7.79
C LEU A 269 -0.20 7.16 6.34
N ASN A 270 0.50 8.25 6.03
CA ASN A 270 0.51 8.83 4.70
C ASN A 270 1.19 7.91 3.66
N GLY A 271 2.29 7.27 4.05
CA GLY A 271 3.02 6.33 3.19
C GLY A 271 2.16 5.15 2.74
N MET A 272 1.33 4.60 3.62
CA MET A 272 0.52 3.41 3.33
C MET A 272 -0.69 3.68 2.41
N VAL A 273 -1.12 4.93 2.26
CA VAL A 273 -2.41 5.28 1.62
C VAL A 273 -2.26 6.08 0.33
N PHE A 274 -1.21 5.81 -0.47
CA PHE A 274 -0.94 6.46 -1.76
C PHE A 274 -0.84 8.00 -1.68
N GLY A 275 -0.48 8.56 -0.53
CA GLY A 275 -0.51 10.02 -0.36
C GLY A 275 -1.92 10.63 -0.38
N LEU A 276 -2.99 9.83 -0.29
CA LEU A 276 -4.38 10.32 -0.27
C LEU A 276 -4.66 11.19 0.96
N VAL A 277 -3.88 10.99 2.01
CA VAL A 277 -3.79 11.88 3.15
C VAL A 277 -2.90 13.06 2.74
N LEU A 278 -3.48 14.02 2.01
CA LEU A 278 -2.86 15.33 1.87
C LEU A 278 -2.74 15.95 3.25
N THR A 279 -1.59 15.77 3.88
CA THR A 279 -1.17 16.59 5.01
C THR A 279 -0.89 17.97 4.44
N ALA A 280 -1.69 18.96 4.84
CA ALA A 280 -1.19 20.32 4.82
C ALA A 280 0.10 20.29 5.63
N LEU A 281 1.24 20.55 4.98
CA LEU A 281 2.46 20.87 5.70
C LEU A 281 2.09 21.95 6.71
N PRO A 282 2.52 21.87 7.99
CA PRO A 282 2.35 22.99 8.89
C PRO A 282 3.04 24.18 8.22
N GLY A 283 2.23 25.12 7.70
CA GLY A 283 2.75 26.42 7.34
C GLY A 283 3.38 26.96 8.61
N GLY A 284 4.69 27.21 8.59
CA GLY A 284 5.34 27.98 9.66
C GLY A 284 4.43 29.18 9.90
N GLY A 285 4.01 29.37 11.15
CA GLY A 285 2.91 30.26 11.56
C GLY A 285 3.15 31.75 11.31
N GLU A 286 3.71 32.12 10.17
CA GLU A 286 3.64 33.46 9.64
C GLU A 286 2.20 33.69 9.14
N PRO A 287 1.49 34.67 9.69
CA PRO A 287 0.24 35.11 9.10
C PRO A 287 0.53 35.52 7.65
N GLY A 288 -0.15 34.86 6.70
CA GLY A 288 -0.09 35.26 5.30
C GLY A 288 -0.37 36.76 5.17
N PRO A 289 0.26 37.46 4.21
CA PRO A 289 0.15 38.91 4.10
C PRO A 289 -1.32 39.31 4.11
N GLY A 290 -1.68 40.15 5.08
CA GLY A 290 -3.04 40.67 5.29
C GLY A 290 -3.46 41.57 4.14
N GLY A 291 -3.79 40.97 3.00
CA GLY A 291 -4.20 41.64 1.80
C GLY A 291 -4.67 40.62 0.77
N ARG A 292 -5.98 40.60 0.49
CA ARG A 292 -6.52 39.86 -0.66
C ARG A 292 -5.77 40.31 -1.91
N ALA A 293 -5.12 39.37 -2.59
CA ALA A 293 -4.56 39.62 -3.91
C ALA A 293 -5.69 40.11 -4.83
N ARG A 294 -5.56 41.34 -5.32
CA ARG A 294 -6.45 41.90 -6.35
C ARG A 294 -6.04 41.28 -7.68
N LEU A 295 -6.64 40.15 -8.00
CA LEU A 295 -6.58 39.57 -9.34
C LEU A 295 -7.62 40.29 -10.21
N THR A 296 -7.15 40.93 -11.26
CA THR A 296 -8.01 41.52 -12.30
C THR A 296 -7.89 40.65 -13.54
N LEU A 297 -9.03 40.26 -14.10
CA LEU A 297 -9.06 39.50 -15.35
C LEU A 297 -8.55 40.41 -16.48
N VAL A 298 -7.47 39.99 -17.14
CA VAL A 298 -7.02 40.66 -18.37
C VAL A 298 -7.86 40.08 -19.51
N HIS A 299 -8.66 40.92 -20.14
CA HIS A 299 -9.38 40.60 -21.38
C HIS A 299 -8.43 40.62 -22.58
#